data_AF-S4Y538-F1
#
_entry.id   AF-S4Y538-F1
#
_cell.length_a   1.000
_cell.length_b   1.000
_cell.length_c   1.000
_cell.angle_alpha   90.00
_cell.angle_beta   90.00
_cell.angle_gamma   90.00
#
_symmetry.space_group_name_H-M   'P 1'
#
loop_
_entity.id
_entity.type
_entity.pdbx_description
1 polymer ?
#
loop_
_entity_poly.entity_id
_entity_poly.type
_entity_poly.pdbx_seq_one_letter_code
_entity_poly.pdbx_strand_id
1 'polypeptide(L)'
;MLSPTGRPMRFVTYAPPPPLGRFVGQLWYYAAPELPDLLERVLPSGAMSLLINLAEDELRWYDAAAAAPAAALARCHRLSGIAVCGAHAEHFAIDTAEQRAIVGAEFTPGGALPFFGPATEALGGTHVSLDALWGREAALVRERVLEARTPDEKLRALEAALAARLVRPRAPLARDPAVDFALAAFADPARAYTVADVTGQLGMSSKRFIRTFTEQVGLTPKRYCRVQRFQQAIAAIERGERVSWAGVAAACGYYDQAHFIHDFRAFAGLTPTEYVARRRERNHVPLDG
;
A
#
# COMPACT_ATOMS: atom_id res chain seq x y z
N MET A 1 -13.76 -12.41 -9.48
CA MET A 1 -14.31 -13.30 -8.45
C MET A 1 -15.79 -12.97 -8.31
N LEU A 2 -16.69 -13.96 -8.36
CA LEU A 2 -18.15 -13.74 -8.32
C LEU A 2 -18.65 -13.75 -6.86
N SER A 3 -19.53 -12.79 -6.52
CA SER A 3 -20.26 -12.71 -5.24
C SER A 3 -21.20 -13.92 -5.07
N PRO A 4 -21.55 -14.33 -3.82
CA PRO A 4 -22.55 -15.38 -3.54
C PRO A 4 -23.93 -15.19 -4.20
N THR A 5 -24.20 -14.00 -4.74
CA THR A 5 -25.48 -13.58 -5.37
C THR A 5 -25.40 -13.35 -6.87
N GLY A 6 -24.24 -13.61 -7.49
CA GLY A 6 -24.07 -13.52 -8.95
C GLY A 6 -23.90 -12.10 -9.51
N ARG A 7 -23.86 -11.04 -8.68
CA ARG A 7 -23.40 -9.72 -9.14
C ARG A 7 -21.87 -9.64 -9.06
N PRO A 8 -21.18 -9.32 -10.17
CA PRO A 8 -19.73 -9.32 -10.19
C PRO A 8 -19.16 -8.15 -9.38
N MET A 9 -18.15 -8.47 -8.56
CA MET A 9 -17.19 -7.50 -8.06
C MET A 9 -16.64 -6.71 -9.25
N ARG A 10 -16.75 -5.38 -9.21
CA ARG A 10 -16.20 -4.52 -10.25
C ARG A 10 -14.89 -3.94 -9.77
N PHE A 11 -13.81 -4.36 -10.42
CA PHE A 11 -12.48 -3.80 -10.21
C PHE A 11 -11.99 -3.22 -11.52
N VAL A 12 -11.62 -1.94 -11.50
CA VAL A 12 -11.07 -1.21 -12.66
C VAL A 12 -9.75 -0.59 -12.23
N THR A 13 -8.70 -0.82 -13.00
CA THR A 13 -7.37 -0.24 -12.79
C THR A 13 -6.98 0.59 -13.99
N TYR A 14 -6.32 1.71 -13.74
CA TYR A 14 -5.86 2.65 -14.75
C TYR A 14 -4.47 3.18 -14.37
N ALA A 15 -3.49 3.02 -15.25
CA ALA A 15 -2.17 3.62 -15.07
C ALA A 15 -2.19 5.03 -15.68
N PRO A 16 -2.03 6.11 -14.88
CA PRO A 16 -2.08 7.46 -15.41
C PRO A 16 -0.86 7.74 -16.31
N PRO A 17 -1.03 8.51 -17.41
CA PRO A 17 0.08 8.88 -18.29
C PRO A 17 1.04 9.86 -17.59
N PRO A 18 2.25 10.06 -18.14
CA PRO A 18 3.14 11.14 -17.72
C PRO A 18 2.46 12.52 -17.83
N PRO A 19 2.79 13.47 -16.92
CA PRO A 19 3.79 13.36 -15.87
C PRO A 19 3.31 12.62 -14.61
N LEU A 20 1.99 12.41 -14.45
CA LEU A 20 1.42 11.84 -13.22
C LEU A 20 1.86 10.38 -12.98
N GLY A 21 1.96 9.58 -14.03
CA GLY A 21 2.41 8.18 -13.98
C GLY A 21 3.82 7.95 -13.43
N ARG A 22 4.63 9.00 -13.30
CA ARG A 22 5.94 8.92 -12.61
C ARG A 22 5.82 8.75 -11.10
N PHE A 23 4.69 9.18 -10.55
CA PHE A 23 4.46 9.30 -9.12
C PHE A 23 3.34 8.39 -8.65
N VAL A 24 2.29 8.25 -9.47
CA VAL A 24 1.13 7.40 -9.22
C VAL A 24 1.24 6.18 -10.12
N GLY A 25 1.48 5.00 -9.52
CA GLY A 25 1.62 3.76 -10.28
C GLY A 25 0.30 3.29 -10.87
N GLN A 26 -0.79 3.51 -10.13
CA GLN A 26 -2.14 3.16 -10.57
C GLN A 26 -3.20 3.98 -9.84
N LEU A 27 -4.28 4.27 -10.57
CA LEU A 27 -5.59 4.59 -10.01
C LEU A 27 -6.46 3.35 -10.11
N TRP A 28 -7.33 3.16 -9.13
CA TRP A 28 -8.19 1.99 -9.11
C TRP A 28 -9.55 2.31 -8.51
N TYR A 29 -10.55 1.58 -8.98
CA TYR A 29 -11.92 1.60 -8.51
C TYR A 29 -12.30 0.18 -8.12
N TYR A 30 -12.91 0.06 -6.97
CA TYR A 30 -13.46 -1.16 -6.44
C TYR A 30 -14.91 -0.95 -6.03
N ALA A 31 -15.80 -1.87 -6.40
CA ALA A 31 -17.10 -2.00 -5.79
C ALA A 31 -17.54 -3.46 -5.70
N ALA A 32 -17.92 -3.86 -4.49
CA ALA A 32 -18.52 -5.14 -4.18
C ALA A 32 -19.64 -4.91 -3.13
N PRO A 33 -20.86 -4.55 -3.59
CA PRO A 33 -21.94 -4.10 -2.72
C PRO A 33 -22.49 -5.18 -1.77
N GLU A 34 -22.06 -6.43 -1.93
CA GLU A 34 -22.61 -7.62 -1.26
C GLU A 34 -21.51 -8.45 -0.59
N LEU A 35 -20.39 -7.82 -0.23
CA LEU A 35 -19.40 -8.48 0.62
C LEU A 35 -20.06 -8.82 1.97
N PRO A 36 -19.86 -10.04 2.49
CA PRO A 36 -20.26 -10.35 3.84
C PRO A 36 -19.48 -9.47 4.82
N ASP A 37 -20.10 -9.15 5.96
CA ASP A 37 -19.41 -8.52 7.09
C ASP A 37 -18.27 -9.45 7.51
N LEU A 38 -17.07 -9.07 7.08
CA LEU A 38 -15.87 -9.87 7.23
C LEU A 38 -14.72 -8.92 7.48
N LEU A 39 -14.02 -9.20 8.55
CA LEU A 39 -12.75 -8.55 8.80
C LEU A 39 -11.68 -9.18 7.94
N GLU A 40 -10.93 -8.33 7.25
CA GLU A 40 -9.80 -8.74 6.45
C GLU A 40 -8.53 -8.08 6.95
N ARG A 41 -7.47 -8.86 6.97
CA ARG A 41 -6.12 -8.40 7.20
C ARG A 41 -5.55 -7.84 5.90
N VAL A 42 -5.14 -6.57 5.94
CA VAL A 42 -4.43 -5.88 4.86
C VAL A 42 -2.93 -6.04 5.07
N LEU A 43 -2.27 -6.67 4.09
CA LEU A 43 -0.84 -6.95 4.11
C LEU A 43 -0.03 -5.76 3.54
N PRO A 44 1.19 -5.53 4.04
CA PRO A 44 2.01 -4.40 3.61
C PRO A 44 2.55 -4.57 2.18
N SER A 45 2.24 -3.63 1.29
CA SER A 45 2.90 -3.52 -0.04
C SER A 45 4.16 -2.66 0.00
N GLY A 46 4.30 -1.82 1.03
CA GLY A 46 5.35 -0.81 1.14
C GLY A 46 5.09 0.44 0.29
N ALA A 47 3.95 0.52 -0.40
CA ALA A 47 3.48 1.70 -1.11
C ALA A 47 2.62 2.59 -0.20
N MET A 48 2.52 3.87 -0.55
CA MET A 48 1.49 4.75 0.00
C MET A 48 0.26 4.70 -0.90
N SER A 49 -0.92 4.90 -0.33
CA SER A 49 -2.16 5.00 -1.11
C SER A 49 -3.04 6.13 -0.61
N LEU A 50 -3.75 6.78 -1.53
CA LEU A 50 -4.88 7.66 -1.23
C LEU A 50 -6.16 6.86 -1.47
N LEU A 51 -7.07 6.86 -0.52
CA LEU A 51 -8.35 6.14 -0.57
C LEU A 51 -9.51 7.10 -0.40
N ILE A 52 -10.58 6.88 -1.16
CA ILE A 52 -11.86 7.59 -1.05
C ILE A 52 -12.94 6.53 -0.86
N ASN A 53 -13.60 6.56 0.30
CA ASN A 53 -14.78 5.75 0.55
C ASN A 53 -15.99 6.37 -0.16
N LEU A 54 -16.60 5.58 -1.04
CA LEU A 54 -17.78 5.97 -1.82
C LEU A 54 -19.09 5.56 -1.14
N ALA A 55 -19.04 4.64 -0.18
CA ALA A 55 -20.21 4.10 0.50
C ALA A 55 -20.51 4.80 1.83
N GLU A 56 -19.48 5.31 2.51
CA GLU A 56 -19.58 6.01 3.80
C GLU A 56 -18.71 7.27 3.82
N ASP A 57 -19.00 8.16 4.78
CA ASP A 57 -18.25 9.38 5.05
C ASP A 57 -17.02 9.18 5.94
N GLU A 58 -16.69 7.92 6.27
CA GLU A 58 -15.55 7.54 7.09
C GLU A 58 -14.73 6.42 6.43
N LEU A 59 -13.45 6.35 6.82
CA LEU A 59 -12.60 5.18 6.64
C LEU A 59 -12.24 4.64 8.02
N ARG A 60 -12.38 3.33 8.23
CA ARG A 60 -12.04 2.68 9.49
C ARG A 60 -11.05 1.55 9.29
N TRP A 61 -10.22 1.35 10.30
CA TRP A 61 -9.29 0.24 10.38
C TRP A 61 -9.10 -0.14 11.86
N TYR A 62 -8.59 -1.34 12.10
CA TYR A 62 -8.44 -1.92 13.42
C TYR A 62 -7.00 -2.37 13.61
N ASP A 63 -6.47 -2.18 14.81
CA ASP A 63 -5.19 -2.76 15.17
C ASP A 63 -5.23 -4.27 14.90
N ALA A 64 -4.16 -4.83 14.34
CA ALA A 64 -4.10 -6.25 14.17
C ALA A 64 -3.48 -6.90 15.41
N ALA A 65 -4.26 -7.65 16.19
CA ALA A 65 -3.67 -8.56 17.15
C ALA A 65 -2.93 -9.68 16.40
N ALA A 66 -1.69 -9.96 16.81
CA ALA A 66 -0.82 -10.95 16.17
C ALA A 66 -1.35 -12.40 16.24
N ALA A 67 -2.37 -12.68 17.07
CA ALA A 67 -2.89 -14.02 17.30
C ALA A 67 -4.34 -14.10 17.86
N ALA A 68 -5.09 -12.99 17.91
CA ALA A 68 -6.39 -13.01 18.60
C ALA A 68 -7.55 -13.34 17.63
N PRO A 69 -8.58 -14.10 18.08
CA PRO A 69 -9.81 -14.33 17.31
C PRO A 69 -10.53 -13.02 17.02
N ALA A 70 -11.36 -12.95 15.96
CA ALA A 70 -12.10 -11.74 15.56
C ALA A 70 -12.94 -11.13 16.69
N ALA A 71 -13.29 -11.89 17.73
CA ALA A 71 -14.00 -11.37 18.90
C ALA A 71 -13.18 -10.40 19.79
N ALA A 72 -11.85 -10.35 19.66
CA ALA A 72 -10.95 -9.53 20.49
C ALA A 72 -10.46 -8.26 19.79
N LEU A 73 -11.33 -7.59 19.02
CA LEU A 73 -10.98 -6.39 18.24
C LEU A 73 -10.48 -5.26 19.14
N ALA A 74 -9.16 -5.17 19.25
CA ALA A 74 -8.37 -4.11 18.67
C ALA A 74 -9.07 -2.76 18.49
N ARG A 75 -8.42 -1.72 19.00
CA ARG A 75 -8.86 -0.33 18.87
C ARG A 75 -9.26 -0.02 17.43
N CYS A 76 -10.51 0.40 17.26
CA CYS A 76 -11.01 0.96 16.01
C CYS A 76 -10.47 2.38 15.85
N HIS A 77 -9.89 2.66 14.69
CA HIS A 77 -9.42 3.97 14.28
C HIS A 77 -10.31 4.48 13.15
N ARG A 78 -10.59 5.77 13.16
CA ARG A 78 -11.52 6.41 12.21
C ARG A 78 -10.88 7.64 11.59
N LEU A 79 -11.09 7.80 10.29
CA LEU A 79 -10.69 8.93 9.48
C LEU A 79 -11.89 9.41 8.67
N SER A 80 -11.78 10.58 8.05
CA SER A 80 -12.77 11.01 7.07
C SER A 80 -12.79 10.05 5.86
N GLY A 81 -13.86 10.08 5.08
CA GLY A 81 -14.05 9.24 3.90
C GLY A 81 -13.07 9.50 2.75
N ILE A 82 -12.02 10.29 2.98
CA ILE A 82 -10.87 10.48 2.09
C ILE A 82 -9.59 10.55 2.93
N ALA A 83 -8.68 9.61 2.74
CA ALA A 83 -7.49 9.48 3.57
C ALA A 83 -6.26 9.02 2.79
N VAL A 84 -5.09 9.20 3.41
CA VAL A 84 -3.83 8.64 2.98
C VAL A 84 -3.45 7.50 3.91
N CYS A 85 -3.32 6.31 3.34
CA CYS A 85 -2.64 5.18 3.96
C CYS A 85 -1.16 5.28 3.64
N GLY A 86 -0.35 5.65 4.64
CA GLY A 86 1.09 5.74 4.45
C GLY A 86 1.75 4.37 4.34
N ALA A 87 3.01 4.37 3.89
CA ALA A 87 3.75 3.16 3.64
C ALA A 87 3.98 2.43 4.97
N HIS A 88 3.52 1.20 5.06
CA HIS A 88 3.53 0.42 6.30
C HIS A 88 4.22 -0.92 6.07
N ALA A 89 4.77 -1.49 7.15
CA ALA A 89 5.30 -2.84 7.16
C ALA A 89 4.51 -3.76 8.10
N GLU A 90 3.75 -3.23 9.05
CA GLU A 90 2.79 -4.04 9.81
C GLU A 90 1.54 -4.27 8.98
N HIS A 91 0.86 -5.39 9.18
CA HIS A 91 -0.51 -5.55 8.71
C HIS A 91 -1.48 -4.85 9.68
N PHE A 92 -2.66 -4.52 9.17
CA PHE A 92 -3.80 -4.05 9.97
C PHE A 92 -5.07 -4.76 9.50
N ALA A 93 -6.20 -4.51 10.15
CA ALA A 93 -7.48 -5.08 9.73
C ALA A 93 -8.46 -4.01 9.24
N ILE A 94 -9.32 -4.38 8.30
CA ILE A 94 -10.45 -3.60 7.80
C ILE A 94 -11.72 -4.41 7.90
N ASP A 95 -12.86 -3.75 8.00
CA ASP A 95 -14.16 -4.37 7.74
C ASP A 95 -14.52 -4.13 6.27
N THR A 96 -14.70 -5.22 5.54
CA THR A 96 -15.02 -5.17 4.10
C THR A 96 -16.39 -4.59 3.81
N ALA A 97 -17.35 -4.67 4.75
CA ALA A 97 -18.67 -4.06 4.60
C ALA A 97 -18.59 -2.53 4.59
N GLU A 98 -17.74 -1.97 5.46
CA GLU A 98 -17.49 -0.53 5.58
C GLU A 98 -16.71 0.03 4.37
N GLN A 99 -16.00 -0.84 3.63
CA GLN A 99 -15.18 -0.48 2.46
C GLN A 99 -15.68 -1.14 1.16
N ARG A 100 -16.98 -1.37 1.05
CA ARG A 100 -17.62 -2.03 -0.11
C ARG A 100 -17.49 -1.28 -1.45
N ALA A 101 -17.12 0.00 -1.43
CA ALA A 101 -16.88 0.78 -2.64
C ALA A 101 -15.82 1.86 -2.40
N ILE A 102 -14.66 1.71 -3.06
CA ILE A 102 -13.49 2.58 -2.88
C ILE A 102 -12.97 3.06 -4.25
N VAL A 103 -12.53 4.31 -4.31
CA VAL A 103 -11.64 4.80 -5.36
C VAL A 103 -10.30 5.13 -4.72
N GLY A 104 -9.20 4.71 -5.32
CA GLY A 104 -7.89 4.95 -4.77
C GLY A 104 -6.82 5.28 -5.80
N ALA A 105 -5.72 5.80 -5.29
CA ALA A 105 -4.47 5.98 -6.01
C ALA A 105 -3.35 5.30 -5.22
N GLU A 106 -2.59 4.42 -5.86
CA GLU A 106 -1.36 3.89 -5.28
C GLU A 106 -0.17 4.68 -5.83
N PHE A 107 0.62 5.24 -4.93
CA PHE A 107 1.83 5.94 -5.28
C PHE A 107 2.96 4.94 -5.52
N THR A 108 3.78 5.20 -6.53
CA THR A 108 5.10 4.54 -6.63
C THR A 108 5.89 4.79 -5.33
N PRO A 109 6.80 3.91 -4.92
CA PRO A 109 7.64 4.15 -3.75
C PRO A 109 8.33 5.51 -3.84
N GLY A 110 8.09 6.44 -2.91
CA GLY A 110 8.61 7.81 -2.98
C GLY A 110 7.84 8.79 -3.88
N GLY A 111 6.83 8.32 -4.62
CA GLY A 111 5.99 9.14 -5.51
C GLY A 111 4.97 10.01 -4.78
N ALA A 112 4.77 9.81 -3.48
CA ALA A 112 3.85 10.60 -2.68
C ALA A 112 4.38 12.01 -2.33
N LEU A 113 5.70 12.22 -2.42
CA LEU A 113 6.38 13.45 -2.02
C LEU A 113 5.82 14.73 -2.66
N PRO A 114 5.52 14.80 -3.97
CA PRO A 114 4.97 16.01 -4.58
C PRO A 114 3.57 16.39 -4.06
N PHE A 115 2.83 15.46 -3.46
CA PHE A 115 1.45 15.64 -3.02
C PHE A 115 1.32 16.02 -1.54
N PHE A 116 2.27 15.56 -0.71
CA PHE A 116 2.24 15.73 0.75
C PHE A 116 3.45 16.48 1.30
N GLY A 117 4.50 16.67 0.50
CA GLY A 117 5.69 17.43 0.87
C GLY A 117 6.37 16.86 2.13
N PRO A 118 6.79 17.72 3.09
CA PRO A 118 7.48 17.30 4.32
C PRO A 118 6.70 16.32 5.19
N ALA A 119 5.37 16.23 5.04
CA ALA A 119 4.56 15.28 5.80
C ALA A 119 4.81 13.82 5.40
N THR A 120 5.45 13.56 4.26
CA THR A 120 5.65 12.21 3.71
C THR A 120 6.35 11.26 4.69
N GLU A 121 7.35 11.74 5.44
CA GLU A 121 8.01 10.93 6.48
C GLU A 121 7.02 10.53 7.59
N ALA A 122 6.25 11.49 8.08
CA ALA A 122 5.31 11.30 9.18
C ALA A 122 4.13 10.40 8.80
N LEU A 123 3.82 10.28 7.50
CA LEU A 123 2.84 9.33 7.00
C LEU A 123 3.33 7.87 7.10
N GLY A 124 4.64 7.63 7.18
CA GLY A 124 5.20 6.29 7.35
C GLY A 124 4.60 5.54 8.54
N GLY A 125 3.98 4.39 8.29
CA GLY A 125 3.33 3.56 9.31
C GLY A 125 2.08 4.18 9.94
N THR A 126 1.54 5.27 9.38
CA THR A 126 0.33 5.92 9.89
C THR A 126 -0.71 6.12 8.79
N HIS A 127 -1.95 6.42 9.21
CA HIS A 127 -3.06 6.73 8.32
C HIS A 127 -3.63 8.09 8.72
N VAL A 128 -3.84 8.97 7.75
CA VAL A 128 -4.18 10.38 8.00
C VAL A 128 -5.29 10.82 7.07
N SER A 129 -6.32 11.50 7.60
CA SER A 129 -7.38 12.12 6.81
C SER A 129 -6.77 13.12 5.82
N LEU A 130 -7.24 13.11 4.57
CA LEU A 130 -6.71 14.02 3.57
C LEU A 130 -7.01 15.48 3.93
N ASP A 131 -8.08 15.75 4.68
CA ASP A 131 -8.41 17.08 5.20
C ASP A 131 -7.28 17.69 6.04
N ALA A 132 -6.55 16.87 6.81
CA ALA A 132 -5.43 17.33 7.62
C ALA A 132 -4.22 17.76 6.75
N LEU A 133 -4.11 17.21 5.54
CA LEU A 133 -2.99 17.48 4.61
C LEU A 133 -3.36 18.54 3.56
N TRP A 134 -4.60 18.53 3.09
CA TRP A 134 -5.07 19.27 1.94
C TRP A 134 -6.10 20.35 2.30
N GLY A 135 -6.57 20.40 3.55
CA GLY A 135 -7.61 21.30 4.00
C GLY A 135 -8.93 21.08 3.25
N ARG A 136 -9.67 22.16 3.00
CA ARG A 136 -10.97 22.14 2.32
C ARG A 136 -10.95 21.51 0.92
N GLU A 137 -9.80 21.49 0.26
CA GLU A 137 -9.65 20.85 -1.05
C GLU A 137 -9.92 19.33 -0.99
N ALA A 138 -9.66 18.67 0.14
CA ALA A 138 -9.95 17.24 0.29
C ALA A 138 -11.45 16.96 0.14
N ALA A 139 -12.30 17.75 0.80
CA ALA A 139 -13.74 17.66 0.70
C ALA A 139 -14.23 17.88 -0.74
N LEU A 140 -13.71 18.91 -1.43
CA LEU A 140 -14.07 19.19 -2.84
C LEU A 140 -13.68 18.06 -3.79
N VAL A 141 -12.52 17.42 -3.55
CA VAL A 141 -12.10 16.25 -4.34
C VAL A 141 -13.04 15.08 -4.10
N ARG A 142 -13.39 14.81 -2.84
CA ARG A 142 -14.34 13.74 -2.49
C ARG A 142 -15.72 13.99 -3.10
N GLU A 143 -16.24 15.20 -3.00
CA GLU A 143 -17.53 15.61 -3.59
C GLU A 143 -17.57 15.34 -5.09
N ARG A 144 -16.56 15.83 -5.84
CA ARG A 144 -16.45 15.58 -7.30
C ARG A 144 -16.39 14.10 -7.65
N VAL A 145 -15.68 13.29 -6.85
CA VAL A 145 -15.61 11.84 -7.04
C VAL A 145 -16.95 11.17 -6.73
N LEU A 146 -17.71 11.66 -5.75
CA LEU A 146 -19.05 11.13 -5.44
C LEU A 146 -20.07 11.48 -6.52
N GLU A 147 -20.05 12.71 -7.05
CA GLU A 147 -20.94 13.19 -8.11
C GLU A 147 -20.77 12.45 -9.45
N ALA A 148 -19.55 11.98 -9.75
CA ALA A 148 -19.27 11.18 -10.93
C ALA A 148 -20.08 9.87 -10.94
N ARG A 149 -20.65 9.51 -12.10
CA ARG A 149 -21.64 8.42 -12.22
C ARG A 149 -21.00 7.08 -12.57
N THR A 150 -19.91 7.12 -13.33
CA THR A 150 -19.22 5.91 -13.80
C THR A 150 -17.85 5.75 -13.14
N PRO A 151 -17.32 4.52 -13.03
CA PRO A 151 -15.95 4.31 -12.52
C PRO A 151 -14.89 5.12 -13.27
N ASP A 152 -15.00 5.24 -14.59
CA ASP A 152 -14.05 6.00 -15.41
C ASP A 152 -14.13 7.52 -15.13
N GLU A 153 -15.31 8.05 -14.84
CA GLU A 153 -15.46 9.45 -14.39
C GLU A 153 -14.89 9.66 -13.00
N LYS A 154 -15.08 8.71 -12.08
CA LYS A 154 -14.52 8.76 -10.72
C LYS A 154 -13.00 8.74 -10.75
N LEU A 155 -12.41 7.84 -11.55
CA LEU A 155 -10.97 7.76 -11.77
C LEU A 155 -10.43 9.06 -12.37
N ARG A 156 -11.08 9.60 -13.42
CA ARG A 156 -10.69 10.89 -14.02
C ARG A 156 -10.81 12.07 -13.04
N ALA A 157 -11.81 12.07 -12.17
CA ALA A 157 -11.95 13.11 -11.14
C ALA A 157 -10.79 13.09 -10.14
N LEU A 158 -10.39 11.91 -9.67
CA LEU A 158 -9.22 11.73 -8.82
C LEU A 158 -7.91 12.06 -9.55
N GLU A 159 -7.76 11.60 -10.79
CA GLU A 159 -6.61 11.91 -11.65
C GLU A 159 -6.42 13.42 -11.81
N ALA A 160 -7.49 14.14 -12.13
CA ALA A 160 -7.46 15.60 -12.28
C ALA A 160 -7.09 16.31 -10.98
N ALA A 161 -7.56 15.82 -9.83
CA ALA A 161 -7.20 16.37 -8.53
C ALA A 161 -5.71 16.21 -8.21
N LEU A 162 -5.15 15.03 -8.51
CA LEU A 162 -3.73 14.74 -8.35
C LEU A 162 -2.88 15.54 -9.35
N ALA A 163 -3.26 15.60 -10.62
CA ALA A 163 -2.56 16.39 -11.63
C ALA A 163 -2.53 17.89 -11.26
N ALA A 164 -3.63 18.43 -10.73
CA ALA A 164 -3.70 19.82 -10.26
C ALA A 164 -2.75 20.11 -9.09
N ARG A 165 -2.36 19.10 -8.31
CA ARG A 165 -1.36 19.25 -7.23
C ARG A 165 0.06 19.33 -7.79
N LEU A 166 0.37 18.57 -8.84
CA LEU A 166 1.70 18.56 -9.44
C LEU A 166 2.09 19.92 -10.04
N VAL A 167 1.13 20.68 -10.57
CA VAL A 167 1.42 21.99 -11.19
C VAL A 167 1.57 23.15 -10.19
N ARG A 168 1.44 22.90 -8.88
CA ARG A 168 1.53 23.97 -7.88
C ARG A 168 2.98 24.47 -7.72
N PRO A 169 3.22 25.80 -7.62
CA PRO A 169 4.58 26.37 -7.57
C PRO A 169 5.48 25.92 -6.41
N ARG A 170 4.93 25.23 -5.41
CA ARG A 170 5.64 24.78 -4.20
C ARG A 170 5.73 23.26 -4.08
N ALA A 171 5.26 22.50 -5.06
CA ALA A 171 5.42 21.05 -5.03
C ALA A 171 6.91 20.72 -5.19
N PRO A 172 7.54 19.93 -4.30
CA PRO A 172 8.84 19.33 -4.58
C PRO A 172 8.66 18.40 -5.78
N LEU A 173 8.98 18.89 -6.99
CA LEU A 173 8.73 18.16 -8.23
C LEU A 173 9.68 16.97 -8.41
N ALA A 174 10.83 16.99 -7.73
CA ALA A 174 11.86 15.98 -7.89
C ALA A 174 12.17 15.31 -6.56
N ARG A 175 12.06 13.98 -6.56
CA ARG A 175 12.69 13.10 -5.58
C ARG A 175 14.21 13.23 -5.71
N ASP A 176 14.93 13.04 -4.62
CA ASP A 176 16.40 13.06 -4.64
C ASP A 176 16.92 11.94 -5.55
N PRO A 177 17.83 12.23 -6.52
CA PRO A 177 18.38 11.21 -7.42
C PRO A 177 19.01 10.01 -6.71
N ALA A 178 19.51 10.19 -5.48
CA ALA A 178 20.00 9.09 -4.66
C ALA A 178 18.89 8.10 -4.27
N VAL A 179 17.67 8.61 -4.04
CA VAL A 179 16.50 7.78 -3.75
C VAL A 179 16.00 7.10 -5.03
N ASP A 180 16.00 7.79 -6.18
CA ASP A 180 15.69 7.17 -7.48
C ASP A 180 16.63 6.00 -7.77
N PHE A 181 17.93 6.21 -7.62
CA PHE A 181 18.95 5.17 -7.79
C PHE A 181 18.72 4.00 -6.83
N ALA A 182 18.48 4.28 -5.54
CA ALA A 182 18.26 3.25 -4.55
C ALA A 182 17.01 2.41 -4.83
N LEU A 183 15.89 3.04 -5.21
CA LEU A 183 14.65 2.34 -5.54
C LEU A 183 14.84 1.45 -6.78
N ALA A 184 15.54 1.92 -7.81
CA ALA A 184 15.88 1.12 -8.97
C ALA A 184 16.79 -0.07 -8.60
N ALA A 185 17.81 0.16 -7.76
CA ALA A 185 18.71 -0.88 -7.30
C ALA A 185 18.00 -1.96 -6.46
N PHE A 186 17.11 -1.57 -5.55
CA PHE A 186 16.35 -2.51 -4.73
C PHE A 186 15.25 -3.25 -5.49
N ALA A 187 14.78 -2.70 -6.62
CA ALA A 187 13.78 -3.34 -7.46
C ALA A 187 14.38 -4.36 -8.44
N ASP A 188 15.70 -4.37 -8.65
CA ASP A 188 16.38 -5.29 -9.57
C ASP A 188 16.52 -6.70 -8.95
N PRO A 189 15.74 -7.70 -9.38
CA PRO A 189 15.83 -9.05 -8.82
C PRO A 189 17.12 -9.78 -9.24
N ALA A 190 17.80 -9.33 -10.30
CA ALA A 190 19.06 -9.92 -10.75
C ALA A 190 20.25 -9.51 -9.87
N ARG A 191 20.10 -8.42 -9.11
CA ARG A 191 21.14 -7.88 -8.24
C ARG A 191 20.61 -7.74 -6.82
N ALA A 192 21.06 -8.61 -5.93
CA ALA A 192 20.69 -8.58 -4.51
C ALA A 192 21.39 -7.43 -3.75
N TYR A 193 21.16 -6.19 -4.18
CA TYR A 193 21.78 -5.01 -3.58
C TYR A 193 21.38 -4.85 -2.11
N THR A 194 22.39 -4.81 -1.25
CA THR A 194 22.21 -4.41 0.14
C THR A 194 22.16 -2.88 0.26
N VAL A 195 21.66 -2.41 1.39
CA VAL A 195 21.74 -0.97 1.74
C VAL A 195 23.20 -0.48 1.74
N ALA A 196 24.15 -1.33 2.14
CA ALA A 196 25.57 -0.98 2.15
C ALA A 196 26.09 -0.77 0.72
N ASP A 197 25.74 -1.65 -0.21
CA ASP A 197 26.15 -1.55 -1.62
C ASP A 197 25.64 -0.27 -2.27
N VAL A 198 24.39 0.11 -1.98
CA VAL A 198 23.79 1.35 -2.48
C VAL A 198 24.51 2.56 -1.88
N THR A 199 24.77 2.57 -0.57
CA THR A 199 25.48 3.70 0.06
C THR A 199 26.92 3.84 -0.44
N GLY A 200 27.61 2.73 -0.69
CA GLY A 200 28.96 2.72 -1.25
C GLY A 200 29.03 3.32 -2.64
N GLN A 201 28.07 3.00 -3.51
CA GLN A 201 27.98 3.57 -4.86
C GLN A 201 27.61 5.06 -4.86
N LEU A 202 26.75 5.49 -3.93
CA LEU A 202 26.33 6.89 -3.82
C LEU A 202 27.39 7.78 -3.14
N GLY A 203 28.42 7.20 -2.50
CA GLY A 203 29.39 7.96 -1.69
C GLY A 203 28.74 8.67 -0.48
N MET A 204 27.56 8.21 -0.04
CA MET A 204 26.82 8.81 1.07
C MET A 204 27.10 8.06 2.37
N SER A 205 27.16 8.79 3.48
CA SER A 205 27.11 8.13 4.79
C SER A 205 25.76 7.42 4.97
N SER A 206 25.78 6.26 5.63
CA SER A 206 24.55 5.49 5.86
C SER A 206 23.49 6.29 6.62
N LYS A 207 23.91 7.12 7.59
CA LYS A 207 23.02 8.01 8.34
C LYS A 207 22.30 9.02 7.43
N ARG A 208 23.03 9.67 6.52
CA ARG A 208 22.44 10.64 5.59
C ARG A 208 21.49 9.95 4.62
N PHE A 209 21.91 8.82 4.05
CA PHE A 209 21.09 8.06 3.10
C PHE A 209 19.79 7.55 3.75
N ILE A 210 19.87 6.92 4.93
CA ILE A 210 18.69 6.42 5.64
C ILE A 210 17.69 7.55 5.88
N ARG A 211 18.16 8.71 6.35
CA ARG A 211 17.30 9.87 6.57
C ARG A 211 16.63 10.32 5.26
N THR A 212 17.41 10.64 4.24
CA THR A 212 16.88 11.14 2.95
C THR A 212 15.93 10.16 2.28
N PHE A 213 16.20 8.85 2.35
CA PHE A 213 15.31 7.82 1.83
C PHE A 213 14.01 7.75 2.64
N THR A 214 14.09 7.75 3.98
CA THR A 214 12.91 7.65 4.85
C THR A 214 12.02 8.87 4.70
N GLU A 215 12.59 10.07 4.59
CA GLU A 215 11.86 11.33 4.38
C GLU A 215 10.98 11.30 3.12
N GLN A 216 11.41 10.58 2.09
CA GLN A 216 10.73 10.57 0.79
C GLN A 216 9.88 9.32 0.57
N VAL A 217 10.25 8.17 1.13
CA VAL A 217 9.59 6.88 0.92
C VAL A 217 8.63 6.52 2.08
N GLY A 218 8.81 7.11 3.27
CA GLY A 218 8.03 6.80 4.48
C GLY A 218 8.46 5.51 5.20
N LEU A 219 9.45 4.79 4.67
CA LEU A 219 10.06 3.62 5.29
C LEU A 219 11.58 3.73 5.25
N THR A 220 12.26 3.20 6.26
CA THR A 220 13.72 3.07 6.21
C THR A 220 14.12 2.12 5.08
N PRO A 221 15.31 2.29 4.44
CA PRO A 221 15.75 1.43 3.34
C PRO A 221 15.69 -0.07 3.68
N LYS A 222 16.14 -0.43 4.89
CA LYS A 222 16.13 -1.82 5.37
C LYS A 222 14.71 -2.37 5.50
N ARG A 223 13.77 -1.56 6.02
CA ARG A 223 12.37 -1.96 6.20
C ARG A 223 11.66 -2.07 4.85
N TYR A 224 11.87 -1.12 3.95
CA TYR A 224 11.41 -1.19 2.57
C TYR A 224 11.88 -2.47 1.86
N CYS A 225 13.18 -2.77 1.90
CA CYS A 225 13.72 -3.99 1.27
C CYS A 225 13.09 -5.28 1.83
N ARG A 226 12.84 -5.35 3.14
CA ARG A 226 12.16 -6.51 3.74
C ARG A 226 10.71 -6.63 3.26
N VAL A 227 9.97 -5.53 3.16
CA VAL A 227 8.60 -5.54 2.61
C VAL A 227 8.60 -5.96 1.14
N GLN A 228 9.54 -5.45 0.34
CA GLN A 228 9.67 -5.86 -1.07
C GLN A 228 9.99 -7.36 -1.19
N ARG A 229 10.90 -7.88 -0.34
CA ARG A 229 11.18 -9.31 -0.26
C ARG A 229 9.94 -10.14 0.08
N PHE A 230 9.18 -9.69 1.06
CA PHE A 230 7.92 -10.31 1.46
C PHE A 230 6.89 -10.32 0.31
N GLN A 231 6.74 -9.21 -0.41
CA GLN A 231 5.87 -9.10 -1.59
C GLN A 231 6.33 -10.01 -2.73
N GLN A 232 7.64 -10.16 -2.94
CA GLN A 232 8.19 -11.14 -3.89
C GLN A 232 7.88 -12.58 -3.48
N ALA A 233 7.96 -12.90 -2.18
CA ALA A 233 7.61 -14.21 -1.67
C ALA A 233 6.13 -14.52 -1.86
N ILE A 234 5.24 -13.57 -1.57
CA ILE A 234 3.81 -13.69 -1.88
C ILE A 234 3.59 -13.94 -3.37
N ALA A 235 4.21 -13.16 -4.25
CA ALA A 235 4.08 -13.34 -5.70
C ALA A 235 4.62 -14.70 -6.18
N ALA A 236 5.67 -15.23 -5.54
CA ALA A 236 6.19 -16.57 -5.83
C ALA A 236 5.22 -17.67 -5.38
N ILE A 237 4.59 -17.51 -4.21
CA ILE A 237 3.58 -18.43 -3.67
C ILE A 237 2.37 -18.50 -4.61
N GLU A 238 1.90 -17.37 -5.13
CA GLU A 238 0.74 -17.31 -6.02
C GLU A 238 0.95 -18.01 -7.37
N ARG A 239 2.20 -18.06 -7.86
CA ARG A 239 2.54 -18.71 -9.13
C ARG A 239 2.68 -20.23 -9.03
N GLY A 240 2.81 -20.79 -7.83
CA GLY A 240 3.14 -22.20 -7.63
C GLY A 240 1.93 -23.08 -7.30
N GLU A 241 1.74 -24.17 -8.04
CA GLU A 241 0.75 -25.21 -7.73
C GLU A 241 1.16 -26.08 -6.51
N ARG A 242 2.47 -26.26 -6.30
CA ARG A 242 3.07 -26.91 -5.12
C ARG A 242 4.20 -26.06 -4.58
N VAL A 243 4.02 -25.47 -3.40
CA VAL A 243 5.00 -24.51 -2.86
C VAL A 243 6.05 -25.22 -2.01
N SER A 244 7.30 -25.20 -2.47
CA SER A 244 8.46 -25.53 -1.62
C SER A 244 8.85 -24.29 -0.83
N TRP A 245 8.62 -24.28 0.48
CA TRP A 245 8.96 -23.13 1.34
C TRP A 245 10.46 -22.82 1.34
N ALA A 246 11.31 -23.84 1.33
CA ALA A 246 12.76 -23.66 1.18
C ALA A 246 13.11 -23.08 -0.20
N GLY A 247 12.42 -23.51 -1.26
CA GLY A 247 12.60 -22.97 -2.61
C GLY A 247 12.19 -21.49 -2.71
N VAL A 248 11.04 -21.12 -2.12
CA VAL A 248 10.60 -19.73 -2.04
C VAL A 248 11.58 -18.89 -1.22
N ALA A 249 12.04 -19.41 -0.08
CA ALA A 249 13.04 -18.74 0.74
C ALA A 249 14.30 -18.43 -0.06
N ALA A 250 14.88 -19.43 -0.73
CA ALA A 250 16.08 -19.25 -1.55
C ALA A 250 15.86 -18.28 -2.72
N ALA A 251 14.75 -18.41 -3.44
CA ALA A 251 14.45 -17.57 -4.61
C ALA A 251 14.20 -16.10 -4.24
N CYS A 252 13.72 -15.82 -3.03
CA CYS A 252 13.47 -14.47 -2.54
C CYS A 252 14.62 -13.92 -1.67
N GLY A 253 15.77 -14.59 -1.59
CA GLY A 253 16.92 -14.09 -0.85
C GLY A 253 16.76 -14.12 0.67
N TYR A 254 15.98 -15.07 1.20
CA TYR A 254 16.03 -15.44 2.60
C TYR A 254 17.20 -16.37 2.86
N TYR A 255 17.75 -16.27 4.08
CA TYR A 255 18.87 -17.13 4.51
C TYR A 255 18.47 -18.60 4.58
N ASP A 256 17.29 -18.88 5.16
CA ASP A 256 16.70 -20.20 5.26
C ASP A 256 15.17 -20.10 5.39
N GLN A 257 14.51 -21.26 5.46
CA GLN A 257 13.06 -21.35 5.64
C GLN A 257 12.58 -20.77 6.99
N ALA A 258 13.37 -20.88 8.06
CA ALA A 258 12.98 -20.38 9.37
C ALA A 258 12.94 -18.84 9.39
N HIS A 259 13.95 -18.20 8.78
CA HIS A 259 13.99 -16.75 8.57
C HIS A 259 12.82 -16.30 7.68
N PHE A 260 12.53 -17.00 6.59
CA PHE A 260 11.35 -16.72 5.75
C PHE A 260 10.05 -16.76 6.55
N ILE A 261 9.79 -17.85 7.30
CA ILE A 261 8.56 -17.99 8.08
C ILE A 261 8.46 -16.91 9.17
N HIS A 262 9.57 -16.59 9.83
CA HIS A 262 9.61 -15.54 10.86
C HIS A 262 9.28 -14.16 10.27
N ASP A 263 9.90 -13.80 9.16
CA ASP A 263 9.66 -12.51 8.48
C ASP A 263 8.23 -12.44 7.93
N PHE A 264 7.74 -13.54 7.35
CA PHE A 264 6.37 -13.64 6.85
C PHE A 264 5.34 -13.44 7.98
N ARG A 265 5.54 -14.08 9.14
CA ARG A 265 4.67 -13.87 10.31
C ARG A 265 4.73 -12.44 10.83
N ALA A 266 5.91 -11.80 10.83
CA ALA A 266 6.04 -10.43 11.29
C ALA A 266 5.22 -9.45 10.42
N PHE A 267 5.14 -9.70 9.11
CA PHE A 267 4.40 -8.84 8.19
C PHE A 267 2.94 -9.25 8.03
N ALA A 268 2.63 -10.54 7.99
CA ALA A 268 1.29 -11.04 7.74
C ALA A 268 0.50 -11.41 9.00
N GLY A 269 1.12 -11.55 10.17
CA GLY A 269 0.46 -12.02 11.38
C GLY A 269 0.04 -13.50 11.32
N LEU A 270 0.51 -14.24 10.32
CA LEU A 270 0.18 -15.64 10.06
C LEU A 270 1.32 -16.31 9.27
N THR A 271 1.30 -17.63 9.19
CA THR A 271 2.28 -18.42 8.44
C THR A 271 2.02 -18.39 6.93
N PRO A 272 3.04 -18.69 6.10
CA PRO A 272 2.85 -18.91 4.67
C PRO A 272 1.79 -19.98 4.34
N THR A 273 1.67 -21.02 5.17
CA THR A 273 0.66 -22.08 4.97
C THR A 273 -0.75 -21.59 5.27
N GLU A 274 -0.95 -20.86 6.36
CA GLU A 274 -2.24 -20.22 6.68
C GLU A 274 -2.63 -19.18 5.62
N TYR A 275 -1.64 -18.41 5.12
CA TYR A 275 -1.86 -17.47 4.02
C TYR A 275 -2.40 -18.18 2.79
N VAL A 276 -1.75 -19.28 2.39
CA VAL A 276 -2.19 -20.04 1.22
C VAL A 276 -3.61 -20.56 1.38
N ALA A 277 -3.95 -21.05 2.57
CA ALA A 277 -5.28 -21.59 2.84
C ALA A 277 -6.39 -20.52 2.85
N ARG A 278 -6.06 -19.28 3.22
CA ARG A 278 -7.07 -18.24 3.52
C ARG A 278 -7.15 -17.11 2.52
N ARG A 279 -6.07 -16.80 1.80
CA ARG A 279 -5.99 -15.63 0.92
C ARG A 279 -7.15 -15.62 -0.08
N ARG A 280 -7.83 -14.47 -0.18
CA ARG A 280 -8.79 -14.21 -1.26
C ARG A 280 -8.09 -13.46 -2.40
N GLU A 281 -7.31 -12.46 -2.02
CA GLU A 281 -6.45 -11.69 -2.90
C GLU A 281 -5.05 -11.53 -2.29
N ARG A 282 -4.10 -11.05 -3.11
CA ARG A 282 -2.67 -11.00 -2.75
C ARG A 282 -2.40 -10.43 -1.36
N ASN A 283 -2.97 -9.26 -1.08
CA ASN A 283 -2.72 -8.52 0.16
C ASN A 283 -3.93 -8.48 1.09
N HIS A 284 -4.94 -9.32 0.86
CA HIS A 284 -6.19 -9.34 1.62
C HIS A 284 -6.49 -10.76 2.11
N VAL A 285 -6.45 -10.94 3.44
CA VAL A 285 -6.63 -12.25 4.09
C VAL A 285 -7.75 -12.16 5.13
N PRO A 286 -8.87 -12.89 4.97
CA PRO A 286 -9.92 -12.99 5.98
C PRO A 286 -9.38 -13.31 7.38
N LEU A 287 -9.84 -12.60 8.42
CA LEU A 287 -9.69 -12.99 9.82
C LEU A 287 -10.70 -14.09 10.17
N ASP A 288 -10.37 -14.97 11.12
CA ASP A 288 -11.31 -16.00 11.57
C ASP A 288 -12.31 -15.36 12.54
N GLY A 289 -13.60 -15.67 12.37
CA GLY A 289 -14.69 -15.33 13.30
C GLY A 289 -14.49 -15.91 14.70
#